data_AF-A0A3P1CY44-F1
#
_entry.id   AF-A0A3P1CY44-F1
#
_cell.length_a   1.000
_cell.length_b   1.000
_cell.length_c   1.000
_cell.angle_alpha   90.00
_cell.angle_beta   90.00
_cell.angle_gamma   90.00
#
_symmetry.space_group_name_H-M   'P 1'
#
loop_
_entity.id
_entity.type
_entity.pdbx_description
1 polymer ?
#
loop_
_entity_poly.entity_id
_entity_poly.type
_entity_poly.pdbx_seq_one_letter_code
_entity_poly.pdbx_strand_id
1 'polypeptide(L)'
;MKSTILSYFILTALLALVSSPTFSQGKGVSLNKIIAKIDNYYVLKSDLEQARQSYVQQNQKAPADCQLLESLVVQKVLLAKAEIDSVTVDDKLIENQMDGRMSYMIQQFGSEKNLVEAYGKSIESLKSELRTEVKEQMLGQRMQTKITDDVKVSPNEVRKFFNAIPKDSLPYIPAEVEIGHIVRLAKVTKEQKEELKKRLLALRERVEKGEDFAKLATEFSEDVGSAPKGGDLGFAKRGAMVAEFEGAALKLKPNEMSDIVESEFGLHLIQLIEVRGAEYHARHILLRPDYNRLDLTEPRRFLDSLRTLIVADSIKFEKAAKDFSEDKVTADAGGVIRDQQSNSTLLPHDQNMDYTLFMTLDSMKVGSISPPMDYRLEDGKSAVRLLYYKRKVAPHTASLKDDYEKIANIVMVNKKNTAIDAWFKKAVSDVYINVDPEYQSCHILGTQKTEGP
;
A
#
# COMPACT_ATOMS: atom_id res chain seq x y z
N MET A 1 64.62 4.49 28.85
CA MET A 1 65.58 3.37 28.99
C MET A 1 64.82 2.07 28.75
N LYS A 2 65.14 1.37 27.64
CA LYS A 2 65.06 -0.09 27.36
C LYS A 2 63.73 -0.83 27.65
N SER A 3 63.14 -1.66 26.77
CA SER A 3 63.54 -2.16 25.44
C SER A 3 62.41 -3.03 24.83
N THR A 4 62.23 -2.92 23.51
CA THR A 4 62.02 -4.00 22.49
C THR A 4 60.98 -5.11 22.65
N ILE A 5 59.97 -5.09 21.75
CA ILE A 5 59.76 -5.98 20.59
C ILE A 5 60.40 -7.38 20.65
N LEU A 6 59.62 -8.47 20.51
CA LEU A 6 59.64 -9.40 19.34
C LEU A 6 58.63 -10.58 19.48
N SER A 7 57.98 -10.88 18.37
CA SER A 7 57.05 -11.98 18.06
C SER A 7 57.63 -13.40 18.16
N TYR A 8 56.80 -14.42 18.40
CA TYR A 8 56.47 -15.53 17.46
C TYR A 8 55.65 -16.69 18.09
N PHE A 9 54.58 -17.08 17.38
CA PHE A 9 53.89 -18.37 17.22
C PHE A 9 54.23 -19.58 18.11
N ILE A 10 53.18 -20.21 18.70
CA ILE A 10 52.85 -21.67 18.70
C ILE A 10 51.32 -21.81 18.99
N LEU A 11 50.44 -21.95 18.00
CA LEU A 11 49.76 -23.19 17.55
C LEU A 11 49.15 -24.07 18.67
N THR A 12 47.82 -24.07 18.84
CA THR A 12 47.03 -25.29 19.15
C THR A 12 45.50 -25.05 19.11
N ALA A 13 44.84 -25.78 18.19
CA ALA A 13 43.47 -26.30 18.22
C ALA A 13 42.29 -25.33 18.46
N LEU A 14 41.82 -24.67 17.38
CA LEU A 14 40.42 -24.22 17.29
C LEU A 14 39.59 -25.37 16.72
N LEU A 15 38.77 -26.01 17.56
CA LEU A 15 37.74 -26.97 17.13
C LEU A 15 36.72 -26.22 16.26
N ALA A 16 36.69 -26.53 14.97
CA ALA A 16 35.63 -26.09 14.07
C ALA A 16 34.35 -26.87 14.40
N LEU A 17 33.45 -26.26 15.18
CA LEU A 17 32.04 -26.65 15.24
C LEU A 17 31.37 -26.17 13.95
N VAL A 18 31.45 -27.01 12.91
CA VAL A 18 30.62 -26.88 11.72
C VAL A 18 29.21 -27.35 12.12
N SER A 19 28.37 -26.42 12.55
CA SER A 19 26.93 -26.64 12.67
C SER A 19 26.32 -26.61 11.26
N SER A 20 26.23 -27.79 10.64
CA SER A 20 25.36 -27.98 9.48
C SER A 20 23.92 -27.64 9.88
N PRO A 21 23.17 -26.82 9.10
CA PRO A 21 21.74 -26.74 9.31
C PRO A 21 21.15 -28.10 8.92
N THR A 22 20.72 -28.85 9.93
CA THR A 22 19.81 -29.97 9.72
C THR A 22 18.53 -29.41 9.14
N PHE A 23 18.35 -29.54 7.83
CA PHE A 23 17.03 -29.53 7.21
C PHE A 23 16.22 -30.62 7.91
N SER A 24 15.39 -30.21 8.85
CA SER A 24 14.36 -31.06 9.43
C SER A 24 13.51 -31.54 8.27
N GLN A 25 13.54 -32.85 8.00
CA GLN A 25 12.57 -33.49 7.13
C GLN A 25 11.19 -33.15 7.67
N GLY A 26 10.42 -32.39 6.88
CA GLY A 26 9.04 -32.04 7.20
C GLY A 26 8.29 -33.30 7.59
N LYS A 27 7.86 -33.36 8.86
CA LYS A 27 6.85 -34.32 9.29
C LYS A 27 5.65 -34.09 8.39
N GLY A 28 5.24 -35.16 7.70
CA GLY A 28 4.12 -35.17 6.78
C GLY A 28 2.94 -34.40 7.36
N VAL A 29 2.51 -33.40 6.61
CA VAL A 29 1.47 -32.49 7.02
C VAL A 29 0.17 -33.28 7.18
N SER A 30 -0.39 -33.27 8.38
CA SER A 30 -1.76 -33.69 8.67
C SER A 30 -2.71 -32.63 8.08
N LEU A 31 -2.78 -32.54 6.74
CA LEU A 31 -3.22 -31.31 6.06
C LEU A 31 -4.74 -31.10 6.03
N ASN A 32 -5.61 -32.05 6.37
CA ASN A 32 -7.05 -31.89 6.15
C ASN A 32 -7.94 -32.38 7.31
N LYS A 33 -7.55 -32.18 8.58
CA LYS A 33 -8.50 -32.40 9.68
C LYS A 33 -9.45 -31.20 9.79
N ILE A 34 -10.73 -31.43 9.57
CA ILE A 34 -11.81 -30.47 9.88
C ILE A 34 -11.94 -30.44 11.41
N ILE A 35 -11.76 -29.27 12.01
CA ILE A 35 -11.87 -29.07 13.47
C ILE A 35 -13.15 -28.34 13.86
N ALA A 36 -13.81 -27.65 12.92
CA ALA A 36 -15.18 -27.18 13.07
C ALA A 36 -15.90 -27.13 11.71
N LYS A 37 -17.22 -27.32 11.74
CA LYS A 37 -18.14 -27.17 10.61
C LYS A 37 -19.25 -26.19 10.98
N ILE A 38 -19.48 -25.20 10.12
CA ILE A 38 -20.53 -24.18 10.23
C ILE A 38 -21.31 -24.20 8.90
N ASP A 39 -22.46 -24.88 8.87
CA ASP A 39 -23.22 -25.14 7.63
C ASP A 39 -22.32 -25.67 6.48
N ASN A 40 -22.14 -24.86 5.43
CA ASN A 40 -21.32 -25.16 4.24
C ASN A 40 -19.84 -24.79 4.41
N TYR A 41 -19.47 -24.15 5.52
CA TYR A 41 -18.13 -23.66 5.80
C TYR A 41 -17.39 -24.57 6.80
N TYR A 42 -16.08 -24.68 6.61
CA TYR A 42 -15.22 -25.53 7.42
C TYR A 42 -14.08 -24.71 8.00
N VAL A 43 -13.67 -25.07 9.21
CA VAL A 43 -12.41 -24.63 9.83
C VAL A 43 -11.50 -25.84 9.88
N LEU A 44 -10.34 -25.72 9.24
CA LEU A 44 -9.31 -26.76 9.19
C LEU A 44 -8.28 -26.54 10.29
N LYS A 45 -7.60 -27.63 10.68
CA LYS A 45 -6.45 -27.56 11.58
C LYS A 45 -5.34 -26.66 11.01
N SER A 46 -5.14 -26.67 9.70
CA SER A 46 -4.22 -25.78 9.00
C SER A 46 -4.56 -24.31 9.20
N ASP A 47 -5.84 -23.95 9.24
CA ASP A 47 -6.29 -22.56 9.41
C ASP A 47 -5.91 -22.05 10.80
N LEU A 48 -6.11 -22.89 11.82
CA LEU A 48 -5.71 -22.59 13.20
C LEU A 48 -4.17 -22.44 13.33
N GLU A 49 -3.42 -23.34 12.69
CA GLU A 49 -1.96 -23.28 12.67
C GLU A 49 -1.44 -22.03 11.94
N GLN A 50 -2.05 -21.67 10.82
CA GLN A 50 -1.73 -20.48 10.04
C GLN A 50 -2.05 -19.20 10.82
N ALA A 51 -3.21 -19.14 11.47
CA ALA A 51 -3.60 -18.03 12.34
C ALA A 51 -2.61 -17.86 13.51
N ARG A 52 -2.08 -18.96 14.07
CA ARG A 52 -1.02 -18.90 15.08
C ARG A 52 0.31 -18.40 14.50
N GLN A 53 0.69 -18.90 13.32
CA GLN A 53 1.94 -18.52 12.67
C GLN A 53 2.00 -17.04 12.32
N SER A 54 0.88 -16.40 11.97
CA SER A 54 0.87 -14.97 11.65
C SER A 54 1.28 -14.09 12.84
N TYR A 55 0.91 -14.46 14.08
CA TYR A 55 1.38 -13.76 15.28
C TYR A 55 2.88 -13.95 15.50
N VAL A 56 3.38 -15.17 15.31
CA VAL A 56 4.81 -15.48 15.47
C VAL A 56 5.66 -14.70 14.46
N GLN A 57 5.20 -14.58 13.21
CA GLN A 57 5.89 -13.78 12.18
C GLN A 57 5.95 -12.29 12.52
N GLN A 58 4.99 -11.78 13.27
CA GLN A 58 4.97 -10.40 13.76
C GLN A 58 5.75 -10.22 15.09
N ASN A 59 6.49 -11.25 15.52
CA ASN A 59 7.13 -11.32 16.84
C ASN A 59 6.16 -11.09 18.02
N GLN A 60 4.89 -11.47 17.85
CA GLN A 60 3.85 -11.37 18.86
C GLN A 60 3.54 -12.75 19.45
N LYS A 61 3.14 -12.77 20.72
CA LYS A 61 2.65 -13.99 21.37
C LYS A 61 1.24 -14.29 20.86
N ALA A 62 1.07 -15.47 20.27
CA ALA A 62 -0.24 -15.92 19.82
C ALA A 62 -1.21 -16.12 21.02
N PRO A 63 -2.51 -15.80 20.85
CA PRO A 63 -3.57 -16.18 21.78
C PRO A 63 -3.65 -17.70 21.98
N ALA A 64 -4.42 -18.14 22.97
CA ALA A 64 -4.65 -19.57 23.19
C ALA A 64 -5.42 -20.19 22.00
N ASP A 65 -5.15 -21.46 21.68
CA ASP A 65 -5.76 -22.16 20.55
C ASP A 65 -7.30 -22.10 20.56
N CYS A 66 -7.93 -22.16 21.74
CA CYS A 66 -9.39 -22.00 21.86
C CYS A 66 -9.88 -20.61 21.40
N GLN A 67 -9.14 -19.54 21.70
CA GLN A 67 -9.50 -18.18 21.30
C GLN A 67 -9.33 -17.97 19.79
N LEU A 68 -8.27 -18.56 19.23
CA LEU A 68 -8.04 -18.56 17.78
C LEU A 68 -9.09 -19.39 17.04
N LEU A 69 -9.46 -20.56 17.56
CA LEU A 69 -10.53 -21.37 17.00
C LEU A 69 -11.86 -20.62 17.06
N GLU A 70 -12.15 -19.96 18.18
CA GLU A 70 -13.38 -19.18 18.32
C GLU A 70 -13.46 -18.05 17.29
N SER A 71 -12.37 -17.32 17.05
CA SER A 71 -12.36 -16.25 16.02
C SER A 71 -12.57 -16.80 14.61
N LEU A 72 -11.99 -17.95 14.27
CA LEU A 72 -12.21 -18.63 12.99
C LEU A 72 -13.67 -19.09 12.84
N VAL A 73 -14.26 -19.65 13.88
CA VAL A 73 -15.68 -20.05 13.88
C VAL A 73 -16.59 -18.84 13.73
N VAL A 74 -16.31 -17.73 14.43
CA VAL A 74 -17.04 -16.46 14.28
C VAL A 74 -17.00 -15.97 12.84
N GLN A 75 -15.83 -16.02 12.20
CA GLN A 75 -15.68 -15.66 10.79
C GLN A 75 -16.56 -16.54 9.90
N LYS A 76 -16.59 -17.86 10.11
CA LYS A 76 -17.42 -18.77 9.30
C LYS A 76 -18.92 -18.59 9.54
N VAL A 77 -19.35 -18.24 10.76
CA VAL A 77 -20.75 -17.89 11.06
C VAL A 77 -21.19 -16.64 10.29
N LEU A 78 -20.32 -15.63 10.17
CA LEU A 78 -20.61 -14.46 9.33
C LEU A 78 -20.87 -14.85 7.87
N LEU A 79 -20.10 -15.79 7.32
CA LEU A 79 -20.27 -16.25 5.94
C LEU A 79 -21.56 -17.05 5.76
N ALA A 80 -21.85 -17.98 6.68
CA ALA A 80 -23.10 -18.75 6.67
C ALA A 80 -24.33 -17.83 6.72
N LYS A 81 -24.32 -16.84 7.61
CA LYS A 81 -25.40 -15.85 7.67
C LYS A 81 -25.44 -14.94 6.45
N ALA A 82 -24.30 -14.56 5.88
CA ALA A 82 -24.27 -13.78 4.66
C ALA A 82 -24.97 -14.53 3.50
N GLU A 83 -24.78 -15.84 3.41
CA GLU A 83 -25.47 -16.71 2.44
C GLU A 83 -26.99 -16.79 2.72
N ILE A 84 -27.38 -17.04 3.97
CA ILE A 84 -28.80 -17.08 4.39
C ILE A 84 -29.50 -15.74 4.12
N ASP A 85 -28.84 -14.63 4.45
CA ASP A 85 -29.37 -13.28 4.30
C ASP A 85 -29.14 -12.71 2.88
N SER A 86 -28.70 -13.55 1.93
CA SER A 86 -28.47 -13.25 0.52
C SER A 86 -27.59 -12.01 0.28
N VAL A 87 -26.57 -11.83 1.11
CA VAL A 87 -25.54 -10.81 0.93
C VAL A 87 -24.57 -11.28 -0.15
N THR A 88 -24.28 -10.40 -1.12
CA THR A 88 -23.40 -10.71 -2.25
C THR A 88 -22.31 -9.66 -2.39
N VAL A 89 -21.25 -10.03 -3.10
CA VAL A 89 -20.12 -9.17 -3.49
C VAL A 89 -20.03 -9.21 -5.01
N ASP A 90 -19.81 -8.05 -5.63
CA ASP A 90 -19.63 -7.93 -7.07
C ASP A 90 -18.34 -8.63 -7.51
N ASP A 91 -18.43 -9.53 -8.49
CA ASP A 91 -17.30 -10.27 -9.04
C ASP A 91 -16.19 -9.34 -9.55
N LYS A 92 -16.53 -8.18 -10.12
CA LYS A 92 -15.53 -7.21 -10.59
C LYS A 92 -14.69 -6.65 -9.46
N LEU A 93 -15.29 -6.45 -8.28
CA LEU A 93 -14.54 -6.01 -7.10
C LEU A 93 -13.61 -7.11 -6.58
N ILE A 94 -14.04 -8.37 -6.66
CA ILE A 94 -13.20 -9.53 -6.32
C ILE A 94 -11.99 -9.60 -7.26
N GLU A 95 -12.19 -9.48 -8.58
CA GLU A 95 -11.09 -9.48 -9.56
C GLU A 95 -10.10 -8.35 -9.29
N ASN A 96 -10.58 -7.13 -9.06
CA ASN A 96 -9.71 -5.98 -8.77
C ASN A 96 -8.88 -6.20 -7.50
N GLN A 97 -9.49 -6.76 -6.45
CA GLN A 97 -8.80 -7.06 -5.20
C GLN A 97 -7.76 -8.18 -5.38
N MET A 98 -8.07 -9.19 -6.20
CA MET A 98 -7.14 -10.26 -6.54
C MET A 98 -5.95 -9.73 -7.33
N ASP A 99 -6.18 -8.91 -8.36
CA ASP A 99 -5.10 -8.34 -9.16
C ASP A 99 -4.19 -7.46 -8.30
N GLY A 100 -4.73 -6.64 -7.41
CA GLY A 100 -3.94 -5.86 -6.46
C GLY A 100 -3.08 -6.73 -5.52
N ARG A 101 -3.65 -7.80 -4.97
CA ARG A 101 -2.92 -8.75 -4.10
C ARG A 101 -1.82 -9.49 -4.88
N MET A 102 -2.09 -9.88 -6.12
CA MET A 102 -1.11 -10.52 -7.00
C MET A 102 0.03 -9.56 -7.36
N SER A 103 -0.27 -8.30 -7.71
CA SER A 103 0.76 -7.29 -7.97
C SER A 103 1.65 -7.07 -6.75
N TYR A 104 1.06 -6.99 -5.54
CA TYR A 104 1.82 -6.89 -4.31
C TYR A 104 2.74 -8.11 -4.10
N MET A 105 2.23 -9.33 -4.29
CA MET A 105 3.03 -10.55 -4.17
C MET A 105 4.18 -10.57 -5.20
N ILE A 106 3.92 -10.23 -6.46
CA ILE A 106 4.95 -10.15 -7.50
C ILE A 106 6.03 -9.13 -7.11
N GLN A 107 5.65 -7.99 -6.53
CA GLN A 107 6.60 -6.98 -6.07
C GLN A 107 7.46 -7.49 -4.91
N GLN A 108 6.87 -8.18 -3.94
CA GLN A 108 7.62 -8.75 -2.80
C GLN A 108 8.62 -9.82 -3.23
N PHE A 109 8.26 -10.65 -4.22
CA PHE A 109 9.14 -11.70 -4.76
C PHE A 109 10.03 -11.19 -5.90
N GLY A 110 9.88 -9.93 -6.32
CA GLY A 110 10.64 -9.28 -7.39
C GLY A 110 10.21 -9.64 -8.82
N SER A 111 9.61 -10.81 -9.04
CA SER A 111 9.04 -11.19 -10.34
C SER A 111 7.98 -12.28 -10.19
N GLU A 112 7.14 -12.42 -11.23
CA GLU A 112 6.18 -13.53 -11.34
C GLU A 112 6.87 -14.90 -11.30
N LYS A 113 8.03 -15.01 -11.95
CA LYS A 113 8.84 -16.23 -11.97
C LYS A 113 9.26 -16.66 -10.56
N ASN A 114 9.79 -15.71 -9.77
CA ASN A 114 10.22 -15.99 -8.39
C ASN A 114 9.04 -16.39 -7.51
N LEU A 115 7.86 -15.82 -7.75
CA LEU A 115 6.64 -16.19 -7.02
C LEU A 115 6.21 -17.63 -7.35
N VAL A 116 6.23 -18.02 -8.63
CA VAL A 116 5.93 -19.40 -9.06
C VAL A 116 6.94 -20.39 -8.49
N GLU A 117 8.23 -20.04 -8.48
CA GLU A 117 9.29 -20.87 -7.90
C GLU A 117 9.14 -21.02 -6.38
N ALA A 118 8.76 -19.96 -5.67
CA ALA A 118 8.58 -19.98 -4.22
C ALA A 118 7.36 -20.83 -3.78
N TYR A 119 6.26 -20.77 -4.53
CA TYR A 119 5.02 -21.46 -4.19
C TYR A 119 4.86 -22.81 -4.88
N GLY A 120 5.67 -23.10 -5.90
CA GLY A 120 5.57 -24.33 -6.70
C GLY A 120 4.26 -24.46 -7.50
N LYS A 121 3.57 -23.33 -7.76
CA LYS A 121 2.25 -23.28 -8.42
C LYS A 121 2.25 -22.21 -9.51
N SER A 122 1.51 -22.46 -10.59
CA SER A 122 1.26 -21.46 -11.63
C SER A 122 0.47 -20.27 -11.06
N ILE A 123 0.60 -19.10 -11.67
CA ILE A 123 -0.19 -17.91 -11.32
C ILE A 123 -1.70 -18.15 -11.41
N GLU A 124 -2.17 -18.88 -12.41
CA GLU A 124 -3.61 -19.18 -12.57
C GLU A 124 -4.14 -19.98 -11.38
N SER A 125 -3.42 -21.03 -10.97
CA SER A 125 -3.73 -21.80 -9.77
C SER A 125 -3.71 -20.95 -8.50
N LEU A 126 -2.71 -20.07 -8.34
CA LEU A 126 -2.66 -19.14 -7.20
C LEU A 126 -3.84 -18.17 -7.20
N LYS A 127 -4.20 -17.59 -8.35
CA LYS A 127 -5.39 -16.74 -8.49
C LYS A 127 -6.66 -17.50 -8.12
N SER A 128 -6.83 -18.75 -8.58
CA SER A 128 -8.00 -19.57 -8.25
C SER A 128 -8.13 -19.85 -6.74
N GLU A 129 -7.02 -20.13 -6.06
CA GLU A 129 -7.00 -20.33 -4.61
C GLU A 129 -7.32 -19.02 -3.87
N LEU A 130 -6.66 -17.93 -4.24
CA LEU A 130 -6.89 -16.60 -3.68
C LEU A 130 -8.31 -16.09 -3.90
N ARG A 131 -8.95 -16.44 -5.02
CA ARG A 131 -10.33 -16.02 -5.31
C ARG A 131 -11.28 -16.41 -4.20
N THR A 132 -11.17 -17.65 -3.71
CA THR A 132 -12.05 -18.16 -2.65
C THR A 132 -11.79 -17.39 -1.35
N GLU A 133 -10.52 -17.23 -0.96
CA GLU A 133 -10.15 -16.46 0.24
C GLU A 133 -10.61 -15.00 0.17
N VAL A 134 -10.36 -14.32 -0.96
CA VAL A 134 -10.75 -12.92 -1.18
C VAL A 134 -12.26 -12.78 -1.15
N LYS A 135 -13.00 -13.69 -1.80
CA LYS A 135 -14.47 -13.69 -1.78
C LYS A 135 -15.01 -13.85 -0.37
N GLU A 136 -14.52 -14.84 0.39
CA GLU A 136 -14.93 -15.03 1.77
C GLU A 136 -14.60 -13.81 2.64
N GLN A 137 -13.40 -13.25 2.52
CA GLN A 137 -13.00 -12.06 3.26
C GLN A 137 -13.94 -10.88 2.95
N MET A 138 -14.20 -10.60 1.67
CA MET A 138 -15.06 -9.49 1.26
C MET A 138 -16.52 -9.71 1.68
N LEU A 139 -17.00 -10.95 1.61
CA LEU A 139 -18.35 -11.31 2.05
C LEU A 139 -18.52 -11.09 3.56
N GLY A 140 -17.54 -11.55 4.34
CA GLY A 140 -17.51 -11.32 5.79
C GLY A 140 -17.47 -9.83 6.14
N GLN A 141 -16.63 -9.05 5.46
CA GLN A 141 -16.59 -7.59 5.61
C GLN A 141 -17.93 -6.94 5.26
N ARG A 142 -18.53 -7.32 4.13
CA ARG A 142 -19.84 -6.79 3.70
C ARG A 142 -20.94 -7.11 4.71
N MET A 143 -20.91 -8.31 5.29
CA MET A 143 -21.86 -8.70 6.33
C MET A 143 -21.66 -7.87 7.61
N GLN A 144 -20.41 -7.67 8.06
CA GLN A 144 -20.12 -6.79 9.21
C GLN A 144 -20.58 -5.34 8.96
N THR A 145 -20.38 -4.82 7.75
CA THR A 145 -20.89 -3.50 7.35
C THR A 145 -22.42 -3.47 7.43
N LYS A 146 -23.11 -4.45 6.84
CA LYS A 146 -24.59 -4.56 6.91
C LYS A 146 -25.11 -4.57 8.36
N ILE A 147 -24.42 -5.24 9.28
CA ILE A 147 -24.79 -5.28 10.71
C ILE A 147 -24.63 -3.90 11.37
N THR A 148 -23.67 -3.10 10.90
CA THR A 148 -23.24 -1.87 11.57
C THR A 148 -23.64 -0.57 10.86
N ASP A 149 -24.26 -0.64 9.68
CA ASP A 149 -24.61 0.51 8.84
C ASP A 149 -25.55 1.50 9.54
N ASP A 150 -26.51 1.01 10.32
CA ASP A 150 -27.47 1.84 11.06
C ASP A 150 -26.94 2.34 12.41
N VAL A 151 -25.71 1.98 12.78
CA VAL A 151 -25.12 2.38 14.06
C VAL A 151 -24.74 3.86 14.01
N LYS A 152 -25.48 4.67 14.76
CA LYS A 152 -25.24 6.11 14.93
C LYS A 152 -24.79 6.43 16.34
N VAL A 153 -23.97 7.45 16.50
CA VAL A 153 -23.53 7.96 17.81
C VAL A 153 -24.16 9.33 18.06
N SER A 154 -24.81 9.48 19.21
CA SER A 154 -25.37 10.76 19.66
C SER A 154 -24.40 11.51 20.58
N PRO A 155 -24.48 12.86 20.65
CA PRO A 155 -23.64 13.65 21.55
C PRO A 155 -23.80 13.28 23.04
N ASN A 156 -24.98 12.81 23.44
CA ASN A 156 -25.22 12.38 24.81
C ASN A 156 -24.48 11.08 25.15
N GLU A 157 -24.40 10.14 24.20
CA GLU A 157 -23.62 8.90 24.39
C GLU A 157 -22.13 9.20 24.53
N VAL A 158 -21.60 10.11 23.72
CA VAL A 158 -20.20 10.56 23.82
C VAL A 158 -19.93 11.19 25.18
N ARG A 159 -20.80 12.09 25.64
CA ARG A 159 -20.68 12.73 26.95
C ARG A 159 -20.75 11.72 28.10
N LYS A 160 -21.69 10.77 28.02
CA LYS A 160 -21.85 9.72 29.04
C LYS A 160 -20.62 8.82 29.11
N PHE A 161 -20.09 8.40 27.96
CA PHE A 161 -18.88 7.60 27.88
C PHE A 161 -17.69 8.33 28.49
N PHE A 162 -17.45 9.58 28.08
CA PHE A 162 -16.34 10.38 28.61
C PHE A 162 -16.45 10.60 30.12
N ASN A 163 -17.63 10.94 30.62
CA ASN A 163 -17.86 11.17 32.05
C ASN A 163 -17.76 9.91 32.92
N ALA A 164 -17.84 8.72 32.31
CA ALA A 164 -17.65 7.45 33.02
C ALA A 164 -16.17 7.09 33.24
N ILE A 165 -15.25 7.75 32.52
CA ILE A 165 -13.81 7.54 32.69
C ILE A 165 -13.36 8.28 33.95
N PRO A 166 -12.69 7.61 34.91
CA PRO A 166 -12.09 8.29 36.05
C PRO A 166 -11.12 9.39 35.60
N LYS A 167 -11.15 10.55 36.24
CA LYS A 167 -10.37 11.73 35.80
C LYS A 167 -8.85 11.48 35.78
N ASP A 168 -8.37 10.64 36.68
CA ASP A 168 -6.98 10.19 36.79
C ASP A 168 -6.60 9.12 35.75
N SER A 169 -7.60 8.53 35.09
CA SER A 169 -7.44 7.54 34.02
C SER A 169 -7.61 8.14 32.62
N LEU A 170 -7.85 9.45 32.50
CA LEU A 170 -7.96 10.12 31.21
C LEU A 170 -6.59 10.12 30.50
N PRO A 171 -6.53 9.72 29.22
CA PRO A 171 -5.27 9.64 28.50
C PRO A 171 -4.67 11.04 28.32
N TYR A 172 -3.35 11.11 28.43
CA TYR A 172 -2.58 12.27 28.03
C TYR A 172 -2.38 12.25 26.51
N ILE A 173 -2.76 13.34 25.85
CA ILE A 173 -2.63 13.50 24.41
C ILE A 173 -1.41 14.38 24.15
N PRO A 174 -0.43 13.90 23.35
CA PRO A 174 0.75 14.69 23.01
C PRO A 174 0.37 15.92 22.19
N ALA A 175 1.33 16.81 21.96
CA ALA A 175 1.11 17.93 21.06
C ALA A 175 0.71 17.40 19.68
N GLU A 176 -0.23 18.07 19.02
CA GLU A 176 -0.62 17.75 17.66
C GLU A 176 -0.51 18.99 16.77
N VAL A 177 -0.29 18.78 15.49
CA VAL A 177 -0.12 19.84 14.50
C VAL A 177 -0.94 19.59 13.26
N GLU A 178 -1.44 20.66 12.67
CA GLU A 178 -2.06 20.63 11.35
C GLU A 178 -1.12 21.33 10.37
N ILE A 179 -0.76 20.62 9.31
CA ILE A 179 0.27 21.05 8.36
C ILE A 179 -0.30 20.95 6.95
N GLY A 180 -0.06 21.98 6.15
CA GLY A 180 -0.24 21.93 4.71
C GLY A 180 1.09 21.84 3.98
N HIS A 181 1.13 21.26 2.78
CA HIS A 181 2.28 21.35 1.90
C HIS A 181 1.93 21.58 0.44
N ILE A 182 2.88 22.14 -0.31
CA ILE A 182 2.83 22.28 -1.76
C ILE A 182 4.10 21.65 -2.30
N VAL A 183 3.97 20.68 -3.20
CA VAL A 183 5.09 19.89 -3.70
C VAL A 183 5.31 20.17 -5.19
N ARG A 184 6.57 20.30 -5.59
CA ARG A 184 7.01 20.35 -6.98
C ARG A 184 8.12 19.32 -7.19
N LEU A 185 7.86 18.37 -8.07
CA LEU A 185 8.77 17.30 -8.43
C LEU A 185 10.01 17.87 -9.12
N ALA A 186 11.14 17.23 -8.87
CA ALA A 186 12.37 17.50 -9.58
C ALA A 186 12.17 17.33 -11.08
N LYS A 187 12.82 18.17 -11.88
CA LYS A 187 12.71 18.13 -13.34
C LYS A 187 13.94 17.44 -13.94
N VAL A 188 13.74 16.81 -15.09
CA VAL A 188 14.86 16.30 -15.89
C VAL A 188 15.70 17.50 -16.35
N THR A 189 17.02 17.43 -16.18
CA THR A 189 17.89 18.55 -16.62
C THR A 189 17.87 18.65 -18.15
N LYS A 190 18.13 19.85 -18.68
CA LYS A 190 18.25 20.04 -20.13
C LYS A 190 19.37 19.16 -20.70
N GLU A 191 20.48 19.06 -19.98
CA GLU A 191 21.65 18.27 -20.36
C GLU A 191 21.31 16.78 -20.46
N GLN A 192 20.59 16.24 -19.48
CA GLN A 192 20.11 14.85 -19.51
C GLN A 192 19.15 14.62 -20.66
N LYS A 193 18.19 15.52 -20.86
CA LYS A 193 17.21 15.41 -21.95
C LYS A 193 17.90 15.40 -23.32
N GLU A 194 18.88 16.27 -23.52
CA GLU A 194 19.68 16.29 -24.75
C GLU A 194 20.57 15.04 -24.88
N GLU A 195 21.11 14.50 -23.79
CA GLU A 195 21.86 13.23 -23.80
C GLU A 195 20.97 12.06 -24.24
N LEU A 196 19.79 11.90 -23.63
CA LEU A 196 18.81 10.87 -24.01
C LEU A 196 18.37 11.02 -25.47
N LYS A 197 18.11 12.25 -25.90
CA LYS A 197 17.75 12.54 -27.29
C LYS A 197 18.86 12.15 -28.26
N LYS A 198 20.12 12.48 -27.95
CA LYS A 198 21.27 12.07 -28.77
C LYS A 198 21.41 10.55 -28.85
N ARG A 199 21.22 9.85 -27.72
CA ARG A 199 21.25 8.38 -27.69
C ARG A 199 20.15 7.78 -28.57
N LEU A 200 18.90 8.24 -28.45
CA LEU A 200 17.81 7.76 -29.29
C LEU A 200 17.99 8.12 -30.77
N LEU A 201 18.54 9.30 -31.09
CA LEU A 201 18.87 9.66 -32.47
C LEU A 201 19.93 8.73 -33.05
N ALA A 202 20.95 8.36 -32.27
CA ALA A 202 21.95 7.37 -32.70
C ALA A 202 21.34 5.98 -32.92
N LEU A 203 20.38 5.56 -32.07
CA LEU A 203 19.65 4.31 -32.27
C LEU A 203 18.77 4.37 -33.53
N ARG A 204 18.08 5.49 -33.77
CA ARG A 204 17.32 5.70 -35.01
C ARG A 204 18.20 5.59 -36.25
N GLU A 205 19.36 6.24 -36.26
CA GLU A 205 20.31 6.19 -37.37
C GLU A 205 20.81 4.75 -37.62
N ARG A 206 21.02 3.96 -36.56
CA ARG A 206 21.37 2.54 -36.67
C ARG A 206 20.25 1.73 -37.36
N VAL A 207 18.99 1.95 -36.99
CA VAL A 207 17.84 1.31 -37.66
C VAL A 207 17.74 1.74 -39.12
N GLU A 208 17.92 3.03 -39.42
CA GLU A 208 17.91 3.55 -40.80
C GLU A 208 19.04 2.96 -41.66
N LYS A 209 20.17 2.58 -41.04
CA LYS A 209 21.29 1.85 -41.67
C LYS A 209 21.05 0.34 -41.81
N GLY A 210 19.90 -0.17 -41.37
CA GLY A 210 19.48 -1.56 -41.53
C GLY A 210 19.67 -2.46 -40.31
N GLU A 211 20.02 -1.90 -39.14
CA GLU A 211 20.02 -2.67 -37.90
C GLU A 211 18.60 -2.98 -37.43
N ASP A 212 18.39 -4.17 -36.85
CA ASP A 212 17.06 -4.60 -36.43
C ASP A 212 16.58 -3.83 -35.20
N PHE A 213 15.42 -3.17 -35.34
CA PHE A 213 14.82 -2.37 -34.27
C PHE A 213 14.52 -3.22 -33.03
N ALA A 214 14.04 -4.44 -33.18
CA ALA A 214 13.70 -5.30 -32.05
C ALA A 214 14.95 -5.69 -31.25
N LYS A 215 16.09 -5.92 -31.91
CA LYS A 215 17.37 -6.11 -31.22
C LYS A 215 17.76 -4.89 -30.40
N LEU A 216 17.72 -3.70 -31.01
CA LEU A 216 18.04 -2.45 -30.31
C LEU A 216 17.08 -2.17 -29.15
N ALA A 217 15.79 -2.45 -29.31
CA ALA A 217 14.82 -2.33 -28.24
C ALA A 217 15.11 -3.31 -27.10
N THR A 218 15.51 -4.54 -27.41
CA THR A 218 15.88 -5.54 -26.40
C THR A 218 17.11 -5.14 -25.60
N GLU A 219 18.09 -4.52 -26.26
CA GLU A 219 19.37 -4.15 -25.63
C GLU A 219 19.32 -2.81 -24.89
N PHE A 220 18.61 -1.81 -25.43
CA PHE A 220 18.70 -0.43 -24.96
C PHE A 220 17.41 0.13 -24.36
N SER A 221 16.24 -0.48 -24.60
CA SER A 221 14.99 0.04 -24.05
C SER A 221 14.89 -0.23 -22.55
N GLU A 222 14.50 0.79 -21.80
CA GLU A 222 14.26 0.73 -20.36
C GLU A 222 12.79 0.46 -20.02
N ASP A 223 11.97 0.13 -21.03
CA ASP A 223 10.63 -0.42 -20.81
C ASP A 223 10.69 -1.92 -20.49
N VAL A 224 10.61 -2.26 -19.21
CA VAL A 224 10.71 -3.65 -18.70
C VAL A 224 9.66 -4.59 -19.32
N GLY A 225 8.49 -4.07 -19.70
CA GLY A 225 7.39 -4.88 -20.25
C GLY A 225 7.59 -5.28 -21.71
N SER A 226 8.03 -4.35 -22.55
CA SER A 226 8.15 -4.56 -24.00
C SER A 226 9.57 -4.83 -24.47
N ALA A 227 10.61 -4.38 -23.76
CA ALA A 227 12.01 -4.54 -24.17
C ALA A 227 12.38 -6.01 -24.48
N PRO A 228 12.05 -7.01 -23.61
CA PRO A 228 12.37 -8.41 -23.91
C PRO A 228 11.68 -8.98 -25.16
N LYS A 229 10.62 -8.31 -25.63
CA LYS A 229 9.85 -8.64 -26.83
C LYS A 229 10.21 -7.74 -28.02
N GLY A 230 11.40 -7.13 -27.99
CA GLY A 230 11.83 -6.22 -29.05
C GLY A 230 11.06 -4.91 -29.10
N GLY A 231 10.59 -4.44 -27.95
CA GLY A 231 9.82 -3.21 -27.81
C GLY A 231 8.36 -3.34 -28.23
N ASP A 232 7.89 -4.55 -28.52
CA ASP A 232 6.54 -4.81 -29.02
C ASP A 232 5.46 -4.58 -27.95
N LEU A 233 4.52 -3.67 -28.24
CA LEU A 233 3.39 -3.32 -27.37
C LEU A 233 2.08 -4.02 -27.79
N GLY A 234 2.07 -4.79 -28.87
CA GLY A 234 0.89 -5.42 -29.43
C GLY A 234 -0.11 -4.41 -30.04
N PHE A 235 -1.34 -4.88 -30.28
CA PHE A 235 -2.42 -4.04 -30.78
C PHE A 235 -3.00 -3.16 -29.67
N ALA A 236 -3.06 -1.87 -29.93
CA ALA A 236 -3.69 -0.87 -29.08
C ALA A 236 -4.89 -0.23 -29.80
N LYS A 237 -5.96 0.00 -29.05
CA LYS A 237 -7.07 0.86 -29.47
C LYS A 237 -6.75 2.32 -29.17
N ARG A 238 -7.44 3.24 -29.86
CA ARG A 238 -7.37 4.66 -29.51
C ARG A 238 -7.74 4.91 -28.05
N GLY A 239 -6.96 5.73 -27.36
CA GLY A 239 -7.06 6.03 -25.93
C GLY A 239 -6.41 4.99 -25.02
N ALA A 240 -5.78 3.94 -25.55
CA ALA A 240 -5.08 2.93 -24.73
C ALA A 240 -3.66 3.35 -24.33
N MET A 241 -3.05 4.28 -25.06
CA MET A 241 -1.70 4.79 -24.80
C MET A 241 -1.75 6.28 -24.43
N VAL A 242 -0.67 6.80 -23.84
CA VAL A 242 -0.52 8.24 -23.56
C VAL A 242 -0.60 9.05 -24.86
N ALA A 243 -1.17 10.25 -24.76
CA ALA A 243 -1.58 11.05 -25.92
C ALA A 243 -0.41 11.39 -26.85
N GLU A 244 0.78 11.64 -26.30
CA GLU A 244 2.00 11.96 -27.04
C GLU A 244 2.45 10.77 -27.89
N PHE A 245 2.42 9.56 -27.30
CA PHE A 245 2.78 8.32 -28.00
C PHE A 245 1.77 8.00 -29.10
N GLU A 246 0.48 7.97 -28.77
CA GLU A 246 -0.58 7.67 -29.72
C GLU A 246 -0.59 8.66 -30.88
N GLY A 247 -0.50 9.97 -30.58
CA GLY A 247 -0.50 11.02 -31.57
C GLY A 247 0.69 10.95 -32.52
N ALA A 248 1.83 10.44 -32.07
CA ALA A 248 2.98 10.18 -32.94
C ALA A 248 2.79 8.89 -33.75
N ALA A 249 2.43 7.78 -33.12
CA ALA A 249 2.24 6.49 -33.78
C ALA A 249 1.22 6.54 -34.91
N LEU A 250 0.08 7.21 -34.70
CA LEU A 250 -1.00 7.31 -35.69
C LEU A 250 -0.68 8.23 -36.88
N LYS A 251 0.40 9.02 -36.82
CA LYS A 251 0.89 9.82 -37.97
C LYS A 251 1.81 9.04 -38.89
N LEU A 252 2.32 7.90 -38.44
CA LEU A 252 3.26 7.07 -39.17
C LEU A 252 2.54 6.18 -40.18
N LYS A 253 3.24 5.82 -41.25
CA LYS A 253 2.87 4.71 -42.12
C LYS A 253 3.39 3.39 -41.54
N PRO A 254 2.83 2.24 -41.93
CA PRO A 254 3.38 0.94 -41.57
C PRO A 254 4.88 0.84 -41.88
N ASN A 255 5.64 0.34 -40.92
CA ASN A 255 7.11 0.25 -40.85
C ASN A 255 7.87 1.59 -40.75
N GLU A 256 7.19 2.73 -40.66
CA GLU A 256 7.82 4.04 -40.46
C GLU A 256 8.15 4.29 -38.98
N MET A 257 9.24 5.03 -38.74
CA MET A 257 9.67 5.46 -37.40
C MET A 257 9.33 6.92 -37.15
N SER A 258 9.00 7.25 -35.90
CA SER A 258 8.76 8.62 -35.46
C SER A 258 10.03 9.43 -35.28
N ASP A 259 9.85 10.75 -35.17
CA ASP A 259 10.78 11.59 -34.41
C ASP A 259 10.82 11.19 -32.93
N ILE A 260 11.78 11.72 -32.18
CA ILE A 260 11.87 11.43 -30.75
C ILE A 260 10.68 12.10 -30.04
N VAL A 261 9.87 11.28 -29.39
CA VAL A 261 8.65 11.70 -28.69
C VAL A 261 8.92 11.72 -27.20
N GLU A 262 8.48 12.76 -26.50
CA GLU A 262 8.58 12.84 -25.04
C GLU A 262 7.22 12.56 -24.40
N SER A 263 7.21 11.79 -23.31
CA SER A 263 6.03 11.56 -22.47
C SER A 263 6.41 11.62 -21.00
N GLU A 264 5.44 11.42 -20.11
CA GLU A 264 5.68 11.27 -18.67
C GLU A 264 6.60 10.09 -18.30
N PHE A 265 6.79 9.11 -19.20
CA PHE A 265 7.64 7.94 -18.98
C PHE A 265 9.08 8.12 -19.46
N GLY A 266 9.38 9.16 -20.25
CA GLY A 266 10.69 9.39 -20.84
C GLY A 266 10.63 9.77 -22.32
N LEU A 267 11.71 9.49 -23.05
CA LEU A 267 11.79 9.72 -24.48
C LEU A 267 11.62 8.40 -25.25
N HIS A 268 10.86 8.44 -26.33
CA HIS A 268 10.49 7.31 -27.15
C HIS A 268 10.99 7.49 -28.58
N LEU A 269 11.53 6.42 -29.16
CA LEU A 269 11.56 6.21 -30.59
C LEU A 269 10.48 5.17 -30.92
N ILE A 270 9.52 5.51 -31.77
CA ILE A 270 8.35 4.68 -32.05
C ILE A 270 8.44 4.15 -33.46
N GLN A 271 8.08 2.89 -33.68
CA GLN A 271 7.85 2.35 -35.01
C GLN A 271 6.43 1.78 -35.09
N LEU A 272 5.68 2.21 -36.10
CA LEU A 272 4.39 1.62 -36.39
C LEU A 272 4.61 0.34 -37.21
N ILE A 273 4.06 -0.79 -36.78
CA ILE A 273 4.17 -2.07 -37.47
C ILE A 273 3.04 -2.19 -38.48
N GLU A 274 1.79 -2.16 -37.99
CA GLU A 274 0.60 -2.21 -38.84
C GLU A 274 -0.60 -1.50 -38.22
N VAL A 275 -1.62 -1.24 -39.05
CA VAL A 275 -2.90 -0.69 -38.63
C VAL A 275 -4.00 -1.63 -39.08
N ARG A 276 -4.89 -2.00 -38.17
CA ARG A 276 -6.03 -2.89 -38.41
C ARG A 276 -7.33 -2.25 -37.94
N GLY A 277 -8.07 -1.67 -38.87
CA GLY A 277 -9.34 -1.00 -38.56
C GLY A 277 -9.13 0.15 -37.57
N ALA A 278 -9.68 0.02 -36.36
CA ALA A 278 -9.55 1.01 -35.29
C ALA A 278 -8.37 0.74 -34.32
N GLU A 279 -7.59 -0.30 -34.57
CA GLU A 279 -6.43 -0.70 -33.78
C GLU A 279 -5.14 -0.45 -34.53
N TYR A 280 -4.06 -0.18 -33.80
CA TYR A 280 -2.72 -0.02 -34.34
C TYR A 280 -1.72 -0.84 -33.52
N HIS A 281 -0.74 -1.43 -34.21
CA HIS A 281 0.32 -2.23 -33.62
C HIS A 281 1.61 -1.45 -33.71
N ALA A 282 2.21 -1.14 -32.57
CA ALA A 282 3.44 -0.36 -32.50
C ALA A 282 4.47 -1.03 -31.60
N ARG A 283 5.73 -0.71 -31.85
CA ARG A 283 6.85 -1.01 -30.96
C ARG A 283 7.65 0.24 -30.66
N HIS A 284 8.40 0.24 -29.56
CA HIS A 284 9.21 1.40 -29.20
C HIS A 284 10.56 1.07 -28.55
N ILE A 285 11.43 2.07 -28.50
CA ILE A 285 12.57 2.13 -27.59
C ILE A 285 12.30 3.29 -26.62
N LEU A 286 12.24 3.00 -25.33
CA LEU A 286 12.07 4.00 -24.27
C LEU A 286 13.41 4.21 -23.54
N LEU A 287 13.88 5.46 -23.49
CA LEU A 287 14.94 5.86 -22.56
C LEU A 287 14.38 6.83 -21.51
N ARG A 288 14.72 6.58 -20.25
CA ARG A 288 14.27 7.32 -19.08
C ARG A 288 15.39 8.23 -18.56
N PRO A 289 15.03 9.34 -17.92
CA PRO A 289 16.00 10.19 -17.22
C PRO A 289 16.61 9.46 -16.03
N ASP A 290 17.88 9.74 -15.77
CA ASP A 290 18.52 9.32 -14.52
C ASP A 290 17.94 10.13 -13.36
N TYR A 291 17.03 9.49 -12.62
CA TYR A 291 16.33 10.08 -11.48
C TYR A 291 17.25 10.44 -10.31
N ASN A 292 18.52 10.02 -10.32
CA ASN A 292 19.52 10.43 -9.31
C ASN A 292 20.19 11.77 -9.65
N ARG A 293 19.96 12.31 -10.85
CA ARG A 293 20.60 13.53 -11.37
C ARG A 293 19.57 14.58 -11.81
N LEU A 294 18.45 14.67 -11.08
CA LEU A 294 17.36 15.61 -11.37
C LEU A 294 17.67 17.03 -10.89
N ASP A 295 17.11 18.02 -11.59
CA ASP A 295 17.20 19.44 -11.23
C ASP A 295 16.12 19.84 -10.22
N LEU A 296 16.55 20.41 -9.10
CA LEU A 296 15.69 21.00 -8.08
C LEU A 296 15.63 22.53 -8.18
N THR A 297 16.43 23.16 -9.04
CA THR A 297 16.57 24.62 -9.15
C THR A 297 15.28 25.28 -9.63
N GLU A 298 14.68 24.78 -10.71
CA GLU A 298 13.40 25.31 -11.20
C GLU A 298 12.27 25.11 -10.19
N PRO A 299 12.01 23.89 -9.67
CA PRO A 299 11.00 23.67 -8.62
C PRO A 299 11.19 24.58 -7.40
N ARG A 300 12.44 24.76 -6.96
CA ARG A 300 12.79 25.63 -5.84
C ARG A 300 12.48 27.10 -6.12
N ARG A 301 12.89 27.62 -7.27
CA ARG A 301 12.61 29.01 -7.67
C ARG A 301 11.11 29.26 -7.86
N PHE A 302 10.40 28.28 -8.41
CA PHE A 302 8.95 28.34 -8.55
C PHE A 302 8.28 28.47 -7.17
N LEU A 303 8.63 27.56 -6.24
CA LEU A 303 8.07 27.58 -4.90
C LEU A 303 8.48 28.83 -4.10
N ASP A 304 9.67 29.37 -4.31
CA ASP A 304 10.08 30.63 -3.67
C ASP A 304 9.21 31.81 -4.14
N SER A 305 8.94 31.88 -5.44
CA SER A 305 8.06 32.88 -6.03
C SER A 305 6.62 32.71 -5.53
N LEU A 306 6.12 31.46 -5.51
CA LEU A 306 4.78 31.15 -5.01
C LEU A 306 4.63 31.50 -3.53
N ARG A 307 5.64 31.19 -2.71
CA ARG A 307 5.69 31.57 -1.29
C ARG A 307 5.56 33.07 -1.10
N THR A 308 6.25 33.86 -1.92
CA THR A 308 6.17 35.33 -1.86
C THR A 308 4.73 35.81 -2.09
N LEU A 309 4.01 35.21 -3.05
CA LEU A 309 2.61 35.53 -3.31
C LEU A 309 1.68 35.14 -2.16
N ILE A 310 1.92 33.98 -1.53
CA ILE A 310 1.10 33.53 -0.40
C ILE A 310 1.35 34.40 0.84
N VAL A 311 2.61 34.75 1.13
CA VAL A 311 2.96 35.64 2.25
C VAL A 311 2.40 37.05 2.05
N ALA A 312 2.34 37.53 0.81
CA ALA A 312 1.70 38.79 0.45
C ALA A 312 0.16 38.72 0.39
N ASP A 313 -0.44 37.58 0.78
CA ASP A 313 -1.87 37.28 0.73
C ASP A 313 -2.53 37.47 -0.65
N SER A 314 -1.72 37.41 -1.72
CA SER A 314 -2.22 37.52 -3.11
C SER A 314 -2.87 36.22 -3.60
N ILE A 315 -2.55 35.09 -2.96
CA ILE A 315 -3.19 33.79 -3.18
C ILE A 315 -3.23 33.03 -1.86
N LYS A 316 -4.37 32.43 -1.52
CA LYS A 316 -4.49 31.57 -0.33
C LYS A 316 -3.70 30.27 -0.51
N PHE A 317 -3.11 29.77 0.56
CA PHE A 317 -2.29 28.56 0.52
C PHE A 317 -3.05 27.37 -0.06
N GLU A 318 -4.31 27.17 0.35
CA GLU A 318 -5.15 26.06 -0.09
C GLU A 318 -5.43 26.11 -1.59
N LYS A 319 -5.62 27.31 -2.13
CA LYS A 319 -5.78 27.51 -3.58
C LYS A 319 -4.47 27.28 -4.31
N ALA A 320 -3.36 27.78 -3.79
CA ALA A 320 -2.03 27.54 -4.35
C ALA A 320 -1.69 26.03 -4.36
N ALA A 321 -2.03 25.30 -3.30
CA ALA A 321 -1.85 23.86 -3.23
C ALA A 321 -2.67 23.14 -4.30
N LYS A 322 -3.95 23.48 -4.43
CA LYS A 322 -4.83 22.89 -5.45
C LYS A 322 -4.34 23.16 -6.88
N ASP A 323 -3.96 24.40 -7.16
CA ASP A 323 -3.61 24.82 -8.51
C ASP A 323 -2.20 24.37 -8.94
N PHE A 324 -1.24 24.29 -8.00
CA PHE A 324 0.18 24.15 -8.33
C PHE A 324 0.90 22.96 -7.68
N SER A 325 0.29 22.27 -6.71
CA SER A 325 0.93 21.08 -6.13
C SER A 325 0.88 19.91 -7.11
N GLU A 326 2.04 19.27 -7.27
CA GLU A 326 2.21 18.03 -8.02
C GLU A 326 2.00 16.79 -7.14
N ASP A 327 1.84 16.96 -5.81
CA ASP A 327 1.27 15.92 -4.94
C ASP A 327 -0.27 15.98 -5.00
N LYS A 328 -0.85 15.13 -5.86
CA LYS A 328 -2.31 15.09 -6.08
C LYS A 328 -3.10 14.56 -4.90
N VAL A 329 -2.49 13.75 -4.02
CA VAL A 329 -3.18 13.20 -2.85
C VAL A 329 -3.60 14.31 -1.89
N THR A 330 -2.72 15.29 -1.69
CA THR A 330 -2.99 16.42 -0.79
C THR A 330 -3.54 17.65 -1.51
N ALA A 331 -3.22 17.86 -2.79
CA ALA A 331 -3.62 19.05 -3.56
C ALA A 331 -5.13 19.33 -3.49
N ASP A 332 -5.96 18.31 -3.71
CA ASP A 332 -7.42 18.45 -3.70
C ASP A 332 -7.99 18.76 -2.31
N ALA A 333 -7.25 18.40 -1.26
CA ALA A 333 -7.55 18.73 0.14
C ALA A 333 -6.87 20.04 0.60
N GLY A 334 -6.48 20.92 -0.33
CA GLY A 334 -5.83 22.20 -0.02
C GLY A 334 -4.40 22.04 0.52
N GLY A 335 -3.74 20.93 0.20
CA GLY A 335 -2.39 20.60 0.64
C GLY A 335 -2.31 20.00 2.04
N VAL A 336 -3.43 19.78 2.73
CA VAL A 336 -3.42 19.28 4.12
C VAL A 336 -2.89 17.85 4.19
N ILE A 337 -1.86 17.66 5.03
CA ILE A 337 -1.30 16.34 5.32
C ILE A 337 -2.21 15.63 6.32
N ARG A 338 -2.46 14.34 6.09
CA ARG A 338 -3.28 13.50 6.96
C ARG A 338 -2.46 12.37 7.54
N ASP A 339 -2.81 11.98 8.76
CA ASP A 339 -2.26 10.80 9.40
C ASP A 339 -2.70 9.55 8.64
N GLN A 340 -1.75 8.67 8.31
CA GLN A 340 -2.05 7.50 7.46
C GLN A 340 -2.92 6.45 8.17
N GLN A 341 -2.86 6.39 9.51
CA GLN A 341 -3.56 5.38 10.28
C GLN A 341 -4.99 5.82 10.59
N SER A 342 -5.15 7.07 11.02
CA SER A 342 -6.42 7.63 11.49
C SER A 342 -7.14 8.50 10.46
N ASN A 343 -6.47 8.88 9.36
CA ASN A 343 -6.95 9.84 8.36
C ASN A 343 -7.25 11.25 8.94
N SER A 344 -6.80 11.51 10.17
CA SER A 344 -6.91 12.79 10.87
C SER A 344 -6.06 13.86 10.19
N THR A 345 -6.51 15.12 10.19
CA THR A 345 -5.70 16.27 9.76
C THR A 345 -4.74 16.77 10.85
N LEU A 346 -4.88 16.25 12.07
CA LEU A 346 -3.99 16.50 13.19
C LEU A 346 -2.99 15.35 13.28
N LEU A 347 -1.71 15.70 13.19
CA LEU A 347 -0.58 14.78 13.27
C LEU A 347 0.06 14.88 14.66
N PRO A 348 0.39 13.74 15.31
CA PRO A 348 1.19 13.75 16.54
C PRO A 348 2.53 14.45 16.31
N HIS A 349 2.84 15.46 17.11
CA HIS A 349 4.10 16.17 17.10
C HIS A 349 5.01 15.59 18.19
N ASP A 350 5.47 14.36 17.94
CA ASP A 350 6.34 13.59 18.83
C ASP A 350 7.53 12.97 18.07
N GLN A 351 8.28 12.10 18.74
CA GLN A 351 9.47 11.43 18.21
C GLN A 351 9.21 10.48 17.02
N ASN A 352 7.95 10.14 16.73
CA ASN A 352 7.59 9.30 15.59
C ASN A 352 7.38 10.10 14.30
N MET A 353 7.33 11.44 14.40
CA MET A 353 7.29 12.31 13.23
C MET A 353 8.63 12.27 12.47
N ASP A 354 8.58 12.39 11.15
CA ASP A 354 9.78 12.58 10.32
C ASP A 354 10.68 13.69 10.91
N TYR A 355 11.97 13.38 11.09
CA TYR A 355 12.92 14.24 11.79
C TYR A 355 13.06 15.61 11.10
N THR A 356 13.14 15.63 9.77
CA THR A 356 13.26 16.89 9.02
C THR A 356 12.00 17.74 9.16
N LEU A 357 10.81 17.12 9.08
CA LEU A 357 9.54 17.80 9.34
C LEU A 357 9.47 18.36 10.76
N PHE A 358 9.77 17.54 11.77
CA PHE A 358 9.78 17.93 13.18
C PHE A 358 10.66 19.16 13.42
N MET A 359 11.94 19.09 13.02
CA MET A 359 12.90 20.18 13.21
C MET A 359 12.48 21.46 12.48
N THR A 360 11.87 21.32 11.31
CA THR A 360 11.39 22.48 10.54
C THR A 360 10.25 23.17 11.28
N LEU A 361 9.25 22.41 11.75
CA LEU A 361 8.12 22.97 12.49
C LEU A 361 8.54 23.61 13.82
N ASP A 362 9.53 23.05 14.52
CA ASP A 362 10.03 23.61 15.78
C ASP A 362 10.69 24.99 15.58
N SER A 363 11.31 25.21 14.41
CA SER A 363 11.85 26.50 14.02
C SER A 363 10.80 27.52 13.51
N MET A 364 9.58 27.05 13.23
CA MET A 364 8.52 27.83 12.60
C MET A 364 7.51 28.38 13.60
N LYS A 365 6.85 29.48 13.22
CA LYS A 365 5.69 29.99 13.95
C LYS A 365 4.40 29.44 13.34
N VAL A 366 3.40 29.16 14.18
CA VAL A 366 2.05 28.83 13.69
C VAL A 366 1.54 29.99 12.81
N GLY A 367 0.96 29.64 11.66
CA GLY A 367 0.53 30.56 10.61
C GLY A 367 1.61 30.90 9.58
N SER A 368 2.87 30.45 9.76
CA SER A 368 3.97 30.74 8.84
C SER A 368 4.15 29.67 7.75
N ILE A 369 4.82 30.06 6.66
CA ILE A 369 5.19 29.18 5.54
C ILE A 369 6.72 29.08 5.46
N SER A 370 7.23 27.85 5.40
CA SER A 370 8.66 27.57 5.29
C SER A 370 9.25 28.13 3.99
N PRO A 371 10.56 28.37 3.91
CA PRO A 371 11.25 28.42 2.63
C PRO A 371 11.09 27.12 1.85
N PRO A 372 11.33 27.11 0.53
CA PRO A 372 11.41 25.86 -0.23
C PRO A 372 12.47 24.94 0.35
N MET A 373 12.14 23.67 0.53
CA MET A 373 13.04 22.67 1.09
C MET A 373 13.01 21.39 0.27
N ASP A 374 14.13 20.67 0.26
CA ASP A 374 14.19 19.38 -0.43
C ASP A 374 13.24 18.39 0.24
N TYR A 375 12.63 17.54 -0.56
CA TYR A 375 11.65 16.57 -0.13
C TYR A 375 11.74 15.32 -1.00
N ARG A 376 11.37 14.19 -0.43
CA ARG A 376 11.27 12.92 -1.13
C ARG A 376 9.90 12.34 -0.86
N LEU A 377 9.18 12.02 -1.94
CA LEU A 377 7.88 11.38 -1.85
C LEU A 377 8.04 9.91 -1.41
N GLU A 378 6.94 9.29 -1.00
CA GLU A 378 6.90 7.88 -0.59
C GLU A 378 7.30 6.93 -1.72
N ASP A 379 6.97 7.29 -2.96
CA ASP A 379 7.39 6.56 -4.17
C ASP A 379 8.88 6.76 -4.51
N GLY A 380 9.59 7.54 -3.69
CA GLY A 380 11.01 7.81 -3.81
C GLY A 380 11.38 8.95 -4.76
N LYS A 381 10.42 9.63 -5.39
CA LYS A 381 10.71 10.77 -6.28
C LYS A 381 11.26 11.95 -5.48
N SER A 382 12.32 12.56 -6.02
CA SER A 382 12.89 13.81 -5.50
C SER A 382 11.98 14.99 -5.85
N ALA A 383 11.82 15.90 -4.90
CA ALA A 383 10.97 17.07 -5.01
C ALA A 383 11.49 18.23 -4.15
N VAL A 384 10.86 19.37 -4.31
CA VAL A 384 10.94 20.51 -3.39
C VAL A 384 9.54 20.74 -2.83
N ARG A 385 9.43 21.13 -1.56
CA ARG A 385 8.15 21.48 -0.95
C ARG A 385 8.18 22.80 -0.20
N LEU A 386 7.00 23.39 -0.03
CA LEU A 386 6.70 24.38 1.02
C LEU A 386 5.89 23.70 2.11
N LEU A 387 6.14 24.05 3.37
CA LEU A 387 5.32 23.67 4.51
C LEU A 387 4.55 24.88 5.04
N TYR A 388 3.27 24.70 5.33
CA TYR A 388 2.43 25.66 6.02
C TYR A 388 2.09 25.12 7.40
N TYR A 389 2.61 25.77 8.44
CA TYR A 389 2.36 25.38 9.82
C TYR A 389 1.04 25.99 10.28
N LYS A 390 -0.09 25.39 9.91
CA LYS A 390 -1.42 25.97 10.05
C LYS A 390 -1.87 26.12 11.51
N ARG A 391 -1.69 25.06 12.32
CA ARG A 391 -2.17 25.03 13.70
C ARG A 391 -1.33 24.10 14.57
N LYS A 392 -1.18 24.43 15.85
CA LYS A 392 -0.65 23.56 16.91
C LYS A 392 -1.67 23.44 18.04
N VAL A 393 -1.97 22.22 18.45
CA VAL A 393 -2.71 21.90 19.66
C VAL A 393 -1.68 21.52 20.72
N ALA A 394 -1.69 22.21 21.86
CA ALA A 394 -0.77 21.93 22.95
C ALA A 394 -1.09 20.56 23.58
N PRO A 395 -0.10 19.86 24.18
CA PRO A 395 -0.37 18.65 24.93
C PRO A 395 -1.40 18.92 26.03
N HIS A 396 -2.35 18.01 26.21
CA HIS A 396 -3.42 18.15 27.18
C HIS A 396 -3.94 16.78 27.61
N THR A 397 -4.58 16.75 28.77
CA THR A 397 -5.41 15.60 29.15
C THR A 397 -6.67 15.62 28.30
N ALA A 398 -7.08 14.46 27.78
CA ALA A 398 -8.22 14.34 26.88
C ALA A 398 -9.46 15.09 27.38
N SER A 399 -10.11 15.84 26.49
CA SER A 399 -11.25 16.69 26.84
C SER A 399 -12.37 16.62 25.80
N LEU A 400 -13.63 16.74 26.23
CA LEU A 400 -14.77 16.83 25.30
C LEU A 400 -14.72 18.07 24.39
N LYS A 401 -13.95 19.09 24.77
CA LYS A 401 -13.85 20.33 23.99
C LYS A 401 -12.91 20.15 22.80
N ASP A 402 -11.77 19.49 23.04
CA ASP A 402 -10.67 19.43 22.08
C ASP A 402 -10.65 18.09 21.33
N ASP A 403 -11.17 17.01 21.93
CA ASP A 403 -11.07 15.64 21.41
C ASP A 403 -12.42 14.98 21.08
N TYR A 404 -13.49 15.76 20.94
CA TYR A 404 -14.84 15.23 20.74
C TYR A 404 -14.90 14.17 19.62
N GLU A 405 -14.29 14.44 18.46
CA GLU A 405 -14.29 13.52 17.31
C GLU A 405 -13.56 12.21 17.62
N LYS A 406 -12.42 12.25 18.32
CA LYS A 406 -11.68 11.06 18.73
C LYS A 406 -12.51 10.21 19.69
N ILE A 407 -13.14 10.86 20.68
CA ILE A 407 -14.00 10.18 21.66
C ILE A 407 -15.25 9.62 20.97
N ALA A 408 -15.86 10.36 20.04
CA ALA A 408 -17.00 9.93 19.25
C ALA A 408 -16.67 8.70 18.40
N ASN A 409 -15.48 8.65 17.80
CA ASN A 409 -14.99 7.49 17.06
C ASN A 409 -14.78 6.26 17.96
N ILE A 410 -14.24 6.44 19.17
CA ILE A 410 -14.12 5.35 20.15
C ILE A 410 -15.50 4.81 20.52
N VAL A 411 -16.46 5.70 20.80
CA VAL A 411 -17.84 5.33 21.12
C VAL A 411 -18.49 4.60 19.94
N MET A 412 -18.26 5.07 18.71
CA MET A 412 -18.74 4.45 17.47
C MET A 412 -18.22 3.03 17.34
N VAL A 413 -16.90 2.82 17.48
CA VAL A 413 -16.27 1.50 17.41
C VAL A 413 -16.84 0.57 18.48
N ASN A 414 -16.94 1.03 19.73
CA ASN A 414 -17.50 0.23 20.82
C ASN A 414 -18.96 -0.16 20.57
N LYS A 415 -19.75 0.77 20.01
CA LYS A 415 -21.16 0.53 19.68
C LYS A 415 -21.31 -0.44 18.51
N LYS A 416 -20.46 -0.34 17.49
CA LYS A 416 -20.40 -1.30 16.38
C LYS A 416 -20.04 -2.70 16.88
N ASN A 417 -19.03 -2.83 17.74
CA ASN A 417 -18.67 -4.11 18.34
C ASN A 417 -19.82 -4.70 19.15
N THR A 418 -20.50 -3.89 19.97
CA THR A 418 -21.68 -4.33 20.74
C THR A 418 -22.82 -4.79 19.82
N ALA A 419 -23.04 -4.11 18.69
CA ALA A 419 -24.05 -4.49 17.72
C ALA A 419 -23.70 -5.83 17.05
N ILE A 420 -22.42 -6.03 16.68
CA ILE A 420 -21.92 -7.31 16.16
C ILE A 420 -22.10 -8.42 17.19
N ASP A 421 -21.72 -8.21 18.45
CA ASP A 421 -21.89 -9.21 19.52
C ASP A 421 -23.35 -9.59 19.73
N ALA A 422 -24.24 -8.60 19.75
CA ALA A 422 -25.68 -8.82 19.93
C ALA A 422 -26.30 -9.53 18.72
N TRP A 423 -25.85 -9.19 17.50
CA TRP A 423 -26.23 -9.89 16.28
C TRP A 423 -25.73 -11.34 16.32
N PHE A 424 -24.49 -11.56 16.74
CA PHE A 424 -23.86 -12.87 16.77
C PHE A 424 -24.60 -13.84 17.70
N LYS A 425 -25.02 -13.38 18.89
CA LYS A 425 -25.83 -14.18 19.83
C LYS A 425 -27.14 -14.70 19.24
N LYS A 426 -27.71 -14.00 18.24
CA LYS A 426 -28.91 -14.44 17.51
C LYS A 426 -28.54 -15.29 16.31
N ALA A 427 -27.49 -14.92 15.60
CA ALA A 427 -27.01 -15.63 14.41
C ALA A 427 -26.63 -17.08 14.70
N VAL A 428 -26.04 -17.37 15.88
CA VAL A 428 -25.61 -18.72 16.26
C VAL A 428 -26.78 -19.72 16.30
N SER A 429 -28.01 -19.29 16.59
CA SER A 429 -29.18 -20.19 16.56
C SER A 429 -29.71 -20.47 15.15
N ASP A 430 -29.32 -19.67 14.16
CA ASP A 430 -29.78 -19.80 12.77
C ASP A 430 -28.87 -20.73 11.93
N VAL A 431 -27.70 -21.12 12.47
CA VAL A 431 -26.66 -21.86 11.73
C VAL A 431 -26.30 -23.16 12.46
N TYR A 432 -25.99 -24.22 11.72
CA TYR A 432 -25.53 -25.47 12.31
C TYR A 432 -24.03 -25.41 12.61
N ILE A 433 -23.65 -25.54 13.88
CA ILE A 433 -22.25 -25.54 14.34
C ILE A 433 -21.89 -26.90 14.95
N ASN A 434 -20.82 -27.52 14.45
CA ASN A 434 -20.26 -28.74 15.00
C ASN A 434 -18.75 -28.57 15.17
N VAL A 435 -18.26 -28.74 16.40
CA VAL A 435 -16.84 -28.65 16.76
C VAL A 435 -16.31 -30.04 17.08
N ASP A 436 -15.09 -30.34 16.62
CA ASP A 436 -14.42 -31.61 16.85
C ASP A 436 -14.28 -31.89 18.36
N PRO A 437 -14.46 -33.14 18.82
CA PRO A 437 -14.40 -33.50 20.23
C PRO A 437 -13.12 -33.05 20.95
N GLU A 438 -11.99 -32.97 20.26
CA GLU A 438 -10.71 -32.49 20.80
C GLU A 438 -10.80 -31.05 21.34
N TYR A 439 -11.74 -30.25 20.81
CA TYR A 439 -11.91 -28.84 21.16
C TYR A 439 -13.22 -28.55 21.92
N GLN A 440 -13.94 -29.58 22.39
CA GLN A 440 -15.17 -29.37 23.17
C GLN A 440 -14.94 -28.58 24.47
N SER A 441 -13.76 -28.72 25.07
CA SER A 441 -13.35 -27.97 26.27
C SER A 441 -13.18 -26.47 26.02
N CYS A 442 -13.12 -26.02 24.76
CA CYS A 442 -13.02 -24.61 24.42
C CYS A 442 -14.32 -23.83 24.61
N HIS A 443 -15.48 -24.51 24.78
CA HIS A 443 -16.79 -23.87 24.96
C HIS A 443 -17.11 -22.79 23.90
N ILE A 444 -16.71 -23.05 22.65
CA ILE A 444 -16.81 -22.13 21.52
C ILE A 444 -18.25 -21.57 21.45
N LEU A 445 -18.40 -20.24 21.55
CA LEU A 445 -19.69 -19.55 21.44
C LEU A 445 -20.77 -20.00 22.45
N GLY A 446 -20.36 -20.58 23.58
CA GLY A 446 -21.29 -21.08 24.60
C GLY A 446 -22.08 -22.33 24.19
N THR A 447 -21.70 -23.01 23.09
CA THR A 447 -22.34 -24.27 22.70
C THR A 447 -21.87 -25.40 23.63
N GLN A 448 -22.65 -25.71 24.67
CA GLN A 448 -22.72 -27.08 25.18
C GLN A 448 -23.71 -27.83 24.29
N LYS A 449 -23.29 -28.95 23.68
CA LYS A 449 -24.24 -29.79 22.93
C LYS A 449 -25.34 -30.26 23.88
N THR A 450 -26.58 -29.91 23.57
CA THR A 450 -27.70 -30.83 23.78
C THR A 450 -27.42 -32.05 22.90
N GLU A 451 -27.20 -33.19 23.55
CA GLU A 451 -27.28 -34.48 22.87
C GLU A 451 -28.71 -34.61 22.32
N GLY A 452 -28.85 -34.48 21.00
CA GLY A 452 -30.06 -34.89 20.28
C GLY A 452 -30.00 -36.39 19.98
N PRO A 453 -31.16 -37.05 19.90
CA PRO A 453 -31.38 -38.49 20.18
C PRO A 453 -30.61 -39.48 19.30
#